data_AF-A0A7J4NU79-F1
#
_entry.id   AF-A0A7J4NU79-F1
#
_cell.length_a   1.000
_cell.length_b   1.000
_cell.length_c   1.000
_cell.angle_alpha   90.00
_cell.angle_beta   90.00
_cell.angle_gamma   90.00
#
_symmetry.space_group_name_H-M   'P 1'
#
loop_
_entity.id
_entity.type
_entity.pdbx_description
1 polymer ?
#
loop_
_entity_poly.entity_id
_entity_poly.type
_entity_poly.pdbx_seq_one_letter_code
_entity_poly.pdbx_strand_id
1 'polypeptide(L)' 'MTDIAHTPIGIIHSPFTNPDDTPIQSVFADGARGEVEVFPEYAAGLKDIDGFSHLILIYHFHLV' A
#
# COMPACT_ATOMS: atom_id res chain seq x y z
N MET A 1 -18.79 15.80 -15.91
CA MET A 1 -18.12 14.95 -14.90
C MET A 1 -17.37 15.88 -13.97
N THR A 2 -17.49 15.67 -12.66
CA THR A 2 -16.77 16.44 -11.66
C THR A 2 -15.46 15.74 -11.37
N ASP A 3 -14.39 16.50 -11.15
CA ASP A 3 -13.09 15.93 -10.81
C ASP A 3 -13.15 15.20 -9.48
N ILE A 4 -12.40 14.10 -9.38
CA ILE A 4 -12.22 13.31 -8.16
C ILE A 4 -10.75 13.40 -7.77
N ALA A 5 -10.48 13.81 -6.54
CA ALA A 5 -9.15 13.85 -5.96
C ALA A 5 -9.08 12.87 -4.77
N HIS A 6 -7.90 12.28 -4.55
CA HIS A 6 -7.62 11.39 -3.43
C HIS A 6 -6.52 11.97 -2.54
N THR A 7 -6.63 11.73 -1.24
CA THR A 7 -5.62 12.09 -0.24
C THR A 7 -4.91 10.81 0.22
N PRO A 8 -3.57 10.74 0.15
CA PRO A 8 -2.83 9.61 0.71
C PRO A 8 -3.10 9.48 2.21
N ILE A 9 -3.27 8.23 2.67
CA ILE A 9 -3.50 7.93 4.10
C ILE A 9 -2.26 7.31 4.79
N GLY A 10 -1.16 7.20 4.04
CA GLY A 10 -0.01 6.43 4.47
C GLY A 10 1.03 6.23 3.37
N ILE A 11 2.03 5.41 3.67
CA ILE A 11 3.16 5.06 2.81
C ILE A 11 3.35 3.54 2.82
N ILE A 12 3.68 2.96 1.67
CA ILE A 12 4.05 1.55 1.55
C ILE A 12 5.57 1.47 1.47
N HIS A 13 6.19 0.80 2.43
CA HIS A 13 7.60 0.46 2.44
C HIS A 13 7.79 -0.94 1.86
N SER A 14 8.64 -1.07 0.85
CA SER A 14 8.92 -2.34 0.17
C SER A 14 10.40 -2.45 -0.17
N PRO A 15 10.92 -3.66 -0.39
CA PRO A 15 12.30 -3.83 -0.86
C PRO A 15 12.48 -3.39 -2.32
N PHE A 16 11.40 -3.13 -3.06
CA PHE A 16 11.43 -2.69 -4.45
C PHE A 16 11.46 -1.16 -4.49
N THR A 17 12.62 -0.58 -4.84
CA THR A 17 12.83 0.87 -4.92
C THR A 17 12.87 1.40 -6.35
N ASN A 18 12.86 0.51 -7.34
CA ASN A 18 12.85 0.82 -8.77
C ASN A 18 11.68 0.09 -9.43
N PRO A 19 10.85 0.76 -10.26
CA PRO A 19 9.79 0.11 -11.04
C PRO A 19 10.27 -1.11 -11.82
N ASP A 20 11.47 -1.07 -12.41
CA ASP A 20 12.02 -2.18 -13.21
C ASP A 20 12.32 -3.44 -12.37
N ASP A 21 12.58 -3.27 -11.06
CA ASP A 21 12.87 -4.35 -10.12
C ASP A 21 11.58 -4.90 -9.46
N THR A 22 10.42 -4.28 -9.73
CA THR A 22 9.15 -4.67 -9.13
C THR A 22 8.53 -5.83 -9.90
N PRO A 23 8.10 -6.92 -9.23
CA PRO A 23 7.44 -8.03 -9.90
C PRO A 23 6.16 -7.59 -10.61
N ILE A 24 5.94 -8.11 -11.82
CA ILE A 24 4.72 -7.83 -12.63
C ILE A 24 3.45 -8.16 -11.84
N GLN A 25 3.51 -9.18 -10.98
CA GLN A 25 2.44 -9.51 -10.05
C GLN A 25 3.01 -9.80 -8.66
N SER A 26 2.30 -9.34 -7.63
CA SER A 26 2.70 -9.50 -6.23
C SER A 26 2.85 -10.96 -5.78
N VAL A 27 2.17 -11.91 -6.44
CA VAL A 27 2.32 -13.36 -6.17
C VAL A 27 3.73 -13.87 -6.47
N PHE A 28 4.50 -13.16 -7.29
CA PHE A 28 5.89 -13.53 -7.62
C PHE A 28 6.91 -12.87 -6.68
N ALA A 29 6.47 -12.04 -5.73
CA ALA A 29 7.30 -11.42 -4.70
C ALA A 29 7.52 -12.37 -3.50
N ASP A 30 7.72 -13.67 -3.75
CA ASP A 30 7.88 -14.66 -2.68
C ASP A 30 9.05 -14.28 -1.75
N GLY A 31 8.80 -14.36 -0.44
CA GLY A 31 9.76 -13.94 0.59
C GLY A 31 9.95 -12.43 0.77
N ALA A 32 9.36 -11.57 -0.08
CA ALA A 32 9.42 -10.13 0.10
C ALA A 32 8.45 -9.69 1.22
N ARG A 33 8.97 -8.97 2.21
CA ARG A 33 8.16 -8.37 3.28
C ARG A 33 7.97 -6.89 3.00
N GLY A 34 6.71 -6.45 2.98
CA GLY A 34 6.34 -5.05 2.94
C GLY A 34 5.78 -4.57 4.29
N GLU A 35 5.77 -3.26 4.48
CA GLU A 35 5.16 -2.59 5.62
C GLU A 35 4.28 -1.44 5.12
N VAL A 36 3.07 -1.32 5.68
CA VAL A 36 2.16 -0.22 5.37
C VAL A 36 2.11 0.69 6.60
N GLU A 37 2.69 1.87 6.46
CA GLU A 37 2.63 2.92 7.46
C GLU A 37 1.36 3.76 7.23
N VAL A 38 0.49 3.84 8.22
CA VAL A 38 -0.73 4.65 8.17
C VAL A 38 -0.52 5.90 9.01
N PHE A 39 -0.85 7.07 8.47
CA PHE A 39 -0.62 8.33 9.18
C PHE A 39 -1.45 8.41 10.47
N PRO A 40 -0.93 9.06 11.54
CA PRO A 40 -1.57 9.06 12.85
C PRO A 40 -3.04 9.51 12.85
N GLU A 41 -3.41 10.47 11.99
CA GLU A 41 -4.78 10.98 11.85
C GLU A 41 -5.78 9.92 11.34
N TYR A 42 -5.29 8.84 10.71
CA TYR A 42 -6.11 7.75 10.18
C TYR A 42 -6.02 6.47 11.02
N ALA A 43 -5.20 6.44 12.08
CA ALA A 43 -4.94 5.25 12.90
C ALA A 43 -6.20 4.62 13.50
N ALA A 44 -7.22 5.43 13.84
CA ALA A 44 -8.50 4.94 14.36
C ALA A 44 -9.24 4.00 13.37
N GLY A 45 -8.98 4.14 12.07
CA GLY A 45 -9.53 3.28 11.03
C GLY A 45 -8.95 1.86 10.99
N LEU A 46 -7.88 1.59 11.73
CA LEU A 46 -7.25 0.28 11.83
C LEU A 46 -7.86 -0.61 12.92
N LYS A 47 -8.89 -0.15 13.61
CA LYS A 47 -9.56 -0.93 14.65
C LYS A 47 -10.01 -2.28 14.07
N ASP A 48 -9.68 -3.36 14.78
CA ASP A 48 -10.03 -4.75 14.46
C ASP A 48 -9.37 -5.31 13.18
N ILE A 49 -8.36 -4.63 12.62
CA ILE A 49 -7.64 -5.10 11.41
C ILE A 49 -6.87 -6.41 11.63
N ASP A 50 -6.47 -6.69 12.86
CA ASP A 50 -5.74 -7.88 13.29
C ASP A 50 -6.57 -9.18 13.18
N GLY A 51 -7.90 -9.07 13.04
CA GLY A 51 -8.78 -10.20 12.78
C GLY A 51 -8.74 -10.75 11.35
N PHE A 52 -8.08 -10.05 10.41
CA PHE A 52 -8.01 -10.43 9.01
C PHE A 52 -6.66 -11.03 8.63
N SER A 53 -6.69 -12.07 7.79
CA SER A 53 -5.46 -12.69 7.27
C SER A 53 -4.89 -12.01 6.03
N HIS A 54 -5.72 -11.25 5.30
CA HIS A 54 -5.37 -10.62 4.04
C HIS A 54 -6.03 -9.23 3.94
N LEU A 55 -5.33 -8.31 3.27
CA LEU A 55 -5.79 -6.95 3.01
C LEU A 55 -5.70 -6.67 1.50
N ILE A 56 -6.60 -5.83 1.00
CA ILE A 56 -6.49 -5.24 -0.33
C ILE A 56 -5.98 -3.81 -0.16
N LEU A 57 -4.87 -3.49 -0.82
CA LEU A 57 -4.30 -2.14 -0.81
C LEU A 57 -4.64 -1.45 -2.12
N ILE A 58 -5.23 -0.26 -2.02
CA ILE A 58 -5.41 0.66 -3.15
C ILE A 58 -4.36 1.75 -2.99
N TYR A 59 -3.46 1.86 -3.96
CA TYR A 59 -2.32 2.77 -3.89
C TYR A 59 -2.09 3.45 -5.24
N HIS A 60 -1.33 4.55 -5.21
CA HIS A 60 -1.04 5.38 -6.37
C HIS A 60 0.35 5.08 -6.91
N PHE A 61 0.45 4.67 -8.18
CA PHE A 61 1.72 4.57 -8.91
C PHE A 61 2.24 5.98 -9.21
N HIS A 62 2.96 6.55 -8.25
CA HIS A 62 3.38 7.95 -8.22
C HIS A 62 4.59 8.26 -9.12
N LEU A 63 5.37 7.23 -9.49
CA LEU A 63 6.50 7.38 -10.42
C LEU A 63 5.97 7.20 -11.85
N VAL A 64 6.31 8.15 -12.71
CA VAL A 64 6.04 8.17 -14.16
C VAL A 64 7.35 8.00 -14.89
#